data_AF-A0A0K1PMY1-F1
#
_entry.id   AF-A0A0K1PMY1-F1
#
_cell.length_a   1.000
_cell.length_b   1.000
_cell.length_c   1.000
_cell.angle_alpha   90.00
_cell.angle_beta   90.00
_cell.angle_gamma   90.00
#
_symmetry.space_group_name_H-M   'P 1'
#
loop_
_entity.id
_entity.type
_entity.pdbx_description
1 polymer ?
#
loop_
_entity_poly.entity_id
_entity_poly.type
_entity_poly.pdbx_seq_one_letter_code
_entity_poly.pdbx_strand_id
1 'polypeptide(L)' 'MADFDPEYVFSHHPATPKKLEDYEAIHAGAKRFAEVILAHVPECSDRTAVLRLLREASMLACAAITLEGRLK' A
#
# COMPACT_ATOMS: atom_id res chain seq x y z
N MET A 1 -15.37 -3.04 20.74
CA MET A 1 -14.06 -3.54 21.21
C MET A 1 -14.23 -5.04 21.44
N ALA A 2 -13.67 -5.95 20.65
CA ALA A 2 -12.59 -5.86 19.66
C ALA A 2 -13.08 -6.29 18.26
N ASP A 3 -12.85 -5.46 17.24
CA ASP A 3 -13.13 -5.75 15.80
C ASP A 3 -11.91 -6.43 15.13
N PHE A 4 -10.97 -6.95 15.95
CA PHE A 4 -9.74 -7.61 15.53
C PHE A 4 -9.90 -9.12 15.64
N ASP A 5 -9.92 -9.79 14.49
CA ASP A 5 -9.90 -11.25 14.37
C ASP A 5 -8.48 -11.69 13.98
N PRO A 6 -7.65 -12.16 14.93
CA PRO A 6 -6.28 -12.57 14.63
C PRO A 6 -6.21 -13.77 13.69
N GLU A 7 -7.18 -14.70 13.75
CA GLU A 7 -7.20 -15.87 12.88
C GLU A 7 -7.42 -15.45 11.43
N TYR A 8 -8.31 -14.49 11.20
CA TYR A 8 -8.46 -13.90 9.88
C TYR A 8 -7.22 -13.07 9.50
N VAL A 9 -6.77 -12.12 10.32
CA VAL A 9 -5.69 -11.18 9.97
C VAL A 9 -4.36 -11.88 9.66
N PHE A 10 -4.04 -12.98 10.35
CA PHE A 10 -2.78 -13.70 10.17
C PHE A 10 -2.90 -14.95 9.28
N SER A 11 -4.04 -15.18 8.63
CA SER A 11 -4.20 -16.26 7.65
C SER A 11 -3.83 -15.83 6.23
N HIS A 12 -3.64 -16.81 5.36
CA HIS A 12 -3.39 -16.56 3.93
C HIS A 12 -4.69 -16.19 3.21
N HIS A 13 -4.68 -15.02 2.55
CA HIS A 13 -5.79 -14.54 1.73
C HIS A 13 -5.41 -14.55 0.26
N PRO A 14 -5.88 -15.54 -0.54
CA PRO A 14 -5.63 -15.54 -1.96
C PRO A 14 -6.27 -14.31 -2.62
N ALA A 15 -5.55 -13.69 -3.55
CA ALA A 15 -6.05 -12.53 -4.27
C ALA A 15 -7.14 -12.95 -5.27
N THR A 16 -8.32 -12.34 -5.14
CA THR A 16 -9.37 -12.44 -6.16
C THR A 16 -9.02 -11.54 -7.34
N PRO A 17 -9.63 -11.73 -8.53
CA PRO A 17 -9.42 -10.83 -9.67
C PRO A 17 -9.66 -9.36 -9.33
N LYS A 18 -10.70 -9.07 -8.53
CA LYS A 18 -10.97 -7.72 -8.04
C LYS A 18 -9.83 -7.18 -7.15
N LYS A 19 -9.33 -7.97 -6.20
CA LYS A 19 -8.19 -7.54 -5.35
C LYS A 19 -6.96 -7.24 -6.19
N LEU A 20 -6.70 -8.04 -7.24
CA LEU A 20 -5.61 -7.80 -8.18
C LEU A 20 -5.77 -6.47 -8.94
N GLU A 21 -6.98 -6.18 -9.45
CA GLU A 21 -7.27 -4.89 -10.10
C GLU A 21 -7.02 -3.70 -9.15
N ASP A 22 -7.45 -3.82 -7.89
CA ASP A 22 -7.24 -2.78 -6.88
C ASP A 22 -5.75 -2.61 -6.54
N TYR A 23 -4.97 -3.69 -6.44
CA TYR A 23 -3.51 -3.63 -6.25
C TYR A 23 -2.80 -2.94 -7.41
N GLU A 24 -3.16 -3.30 -8.65
CA GLU A 24 -2.59 -2.67 -9.85
C GLU A 24 -2.88 -1.16 -9.89
N ALA A 25 -4.09 -0.74 -9.52
CA ALA A 25 -4.44 0.67 -9.43
C ALA A 25 -3.57 1.42 -8.41
N ILE A 26 -3.34 0.84 -7.22
CA ILE A 26 -2.46 1.40 -6.19
C ILE A 26 -1.01 1.49 -6.68
N HIS A 27 -0.49 0.42 -7.26
CA HIS A 27 0.90 0.38 -7.73
C HIS A 27 1.13 1.34 -8.89
N ALA A 28 0.18 1.44 -9.83
CA ALA A 28 0.25 2.41 -10.91
C ALA A 28 0.23 3.86 -10.38
N GLY A 29 -0.63 4.18 -9.41
CA GLY A 29 -0.68 5.49 -8.77
C GLY A 29 0.60 5.84 -8.01
N ALA A 30 1.09 4.91 -7.18
CA ALA A 30 2.33 5.08 -6.44
C ALA A 30 3.54 5.29 -7.36
N LYS A 31 3.63 4.51 -8.46
CA LYS A 31 4.70 4.69 -9.45
C LYS A 31 4.67 6.07 -10.09
N ARG A 32 3.50 6.55 -10.51
CA ARG A 32 3.36 7.90 -11.10
C ARG A 32 3.79 8.99 -10.13
N PHE A 33 3.42 8.88 -8.85
CA PHE A 33 3.83 9.88 -7.87
C PHE A 33 5.33 9.81 -7.54
N ALA A 34 5.91 8.60 -7.52
CA ALA A 34 7.36 8.42 -7.40
C ALA A 34 8.11 9.10 -8.56
N GLU A 35 7.60 9.01 -9.79
CA GLU A 35 8.16 9.72 -10.96
C GLU A 35 8.15 11.25 -10.77
N VAL A 36 7.05 11.81 -10.24
CA VAL A 36 6.96 13.25 -9.89
C VAL A 36 7.99 13.62 -8.81
N ILE A 37 8.12 12.81 -7.76
CA ILE A 37 9.11 13.04 -6.70
C ILE A 37 10.52 13.06 -7.26
N LEU A 38 10.88 12.07 -8.10
CA LEU A 38 12.21 11.98 -8.69
C LEU A 38 12.51 13.15 -9.63
N ALA A 39 11.51 13.64 -10.36
CA ALA A 39 11.66 14.75 -11.30
C ALA A 39 11.80 16.12 -10.61
N HIS A 40 11.16 16.31 -9.45
CA HIS A 40 10.99 17.64 -8.85
C HIS A 40 11.63 17.82 -7.47
N VAL A 41 11.94 16.74 -6.74
CA VAL A 41 12.57 16.82 -5.42
C VAL A 41 14.09 16.67 -5.56
N PRO A 42 14.89 17.57 -4.98
CA PRO A 42 16.34 17.47 -4.99
C PRO A 42 16.85 16.16 -4.39
N GLU A 43 18.07 15.77 -4.77
CA GLU A 43 18.73 14.63 -4.16
C GLU A 43 19.13 14.93 -2.71
N CYS A 44 18.27 14.53 -1.78
CA CYS A 44 18.49 14.70 -0.34
C CYS A 44 17.82 13.58 0.47
N SER A 45 18.01 13.62 1.78
CA SER A 45 17.37 12.72 2.74
C SER A 45 15.84 12.69 2.59
N ASP A 46 15.23 13.85 2.34
CA ASP A 46 13.77 13.99 2.31
C ASP A 46 13.18 13.30 1.08
N ARG A 47 13.86 13.36 -0.08
CA ARG A 47 13.48 12.60 -1.28
C ARG A 47 13.45 11.10 -1.01
N THR A 48 14.47 10.61 -0.31
CA THR A 48 14.54 9.19 0.05
C THR A 48 13.45 8.82 1.06
N ALA A 49 13.22 9.68 2.06
CA ALA A 49 12.18 9.47 3.06
C ALA A 49 10.78 9.41 2.44
N VAL A 50 10.45 10.34 1.54
CA VAL A 50 9.12 10.36 0.89
C VAL A 50 8.91 9.15 -0.02
N LEU A 51 9.95 8.68 -0.74
CA LEU A 51 9.84 7.44 -1.53
C LEU A 51 9.61 6.20 -0.64
N ARG A 52 10.23 6.14 0.54
CA ARG A 52 10.00 5.08 1.52
C ARG A 52 8.57 5.12 2.08
N LEU A 53 8.10 6.31 2.45
CA LEU A 53 6.72 6.52 2.91
C LEU A 53 5.70 6.13 1.83
N LEU A 54 5.96 6.49 0.57
CA LEU A 54 5.09 6.13 -0.55
C LEU A 54 5.01 4.61 -0.75
N ARG A 55 6.15 3.91 -0.65
CA ARG A 55 6.19 2.44 -0.68
C ARG A 55 5.36 1.86 0.48
N GLU A 56 5.57 2.35 1.70
CA GLU A 56 4.84 1.88 2.88
C GLU A 56 3.33 2.13 2.78
N ALA A 57 2.93 3.32 2.33
CA ALA A 57 1.53 3.65 2.09
C ALA A 57 0.88 2.68 1.08
N SER A 58 1.57 2.35 -0.01
CA SER A 58 1.08 1.38 -0.99
C SER A 58 0.91 -0.02 -0.39
N MET A 59 1.85 -0.47 0.46
CA MET A 59 1.77 -1.76 1.15
C MET A 59 0.60 -1.80 2.13
N LEU A 60 0.41 -0.75 2.93
CA LEU A 60 -0.70 -0.65 3.88
C LEU A 60 -2.06 -0.63 3.18
N ALA A 61 -2.16 0.05 2.03
CA ALA A 61 -3.37 0.05 1.22
C ALA A 61 -3.70 -1.36 0.67
N CYS A 62 -2.70 -2.07 0.12
CA CYS A 62 -2.89 -3.45 -0.34
C CYS A 62 -3.22 -4.40 0.82
N ALA A 63 -2.64 -4.21 2.01
CA ALA A 63 -3.00 -4.98 3.20
C ALA A 63 -4.45 -4.73 3.62
N ALA A 64 -4.92 -3.48 3.59
CA ALA A 64 -6.32 -3.15 3.90
C ALA A 64 -7.30 -3.80 2.91
N ILE A 65 -6.95 -3.85 1.61
CA ILE A 65 -7.73 -4.58 0.60
C ILE A 65 -7.71 -6.09 0.85
N THR A 66 -6.52 -6.64 1.14
CA THR A 66 -6.34 -8.07 1.45
C THR A 66 -7.26 -8.48 2.59
N LEU A 67 -7.27 -7.67 3.65
CA LEU A 67 -8.01 -7.89 4.89
C LEU A 67 -9.46 -7.37 4.84
N GLU A 68 -9.91 -6.81 3.71
CA GLU A 68 -11.26 -6.26 3.55
C GLU A 68 -11.64 -5.26 4.66
N GLY A 69 -10.66 -4.48 5.13
CA GLY A 69 -10.84 -3.49 6.20
C GLY A 69 -11.10 -4.07 7.59
N ARG A 70 -10.78 -5.34 7.85
CA ARG A 70 -11.00 -6.01 9.15
C ARG A 70 -9.88 -5.81 10.18
N LEU A 71 -8.92 -4.93 9.89
CA LEU A 71 -7.90 -4.48 10.85
C LEU A 71 -8.22 -3.02 11.21
N LYS A 72 -9.01 -2.80 12.27
CA LYS A 72 -9.47 -1.50 12.76
C LYS A 72 -9.07 -1.23 14.20
#